data_AF-A0A367FER8-F1
#
_entry.id   AF-A0A367FER8-F1
#
_cell.length_a   1.000
_cell.length_b   1.000
_cell.length_c   1.000
_cell.angle_alpha   90.00
_cell.angle_beta   90.00
_cell.angle_gamma   90.00
#
_symmetry.space_group_name_H-M   'P 1'
#
loop_
_entity.id
_entity.type
_entity.pdbx_description
1 polymer ?
#
loop_
_entity_poly.entity_id
_entity_poly.type
_entity_poly.pdbx_seq_one_letter_code
_entity_poly.pdbx_strand_id
1 'polypeptide(L)'
;MPRLHHLVAGFGIFGSLGLTVLTGFTGLASAHAGTMHPHPSGSTDRVTPGTVRVEARAHVSITLFDDRSTIRRVVREYETPVGTGSGFTVAPDGVVVTATGVVQAEKDPSVYAANKIFAEYFKVKIPADFDEHKLKDPDLNARLRACYPPQGRNSTCSATVTTDVTVFPYADPPAPEGYPAELLHTGTSPGAPAVLKLTKGGEDATLPTVPLGTTLGSGIESVDVAGLPARPSAKAPPKLQTAHLDPPGGRTFKAAERAKLDAFLSDDGDGAAVIDDVKSEVVGLVTGGGGSPETLTPVDDVRAALVAAGVTARRGPVDVVYETGLASFHNKSYANAIPVFEQVLRLRPDHAVAQDHLRVARAGRTAPSGATTPGAAPARSVTGVSSMLPVAIGVVVAGVAVAIAVPLTLRRRRRANAAGDEPPPDAMAGVYVWPSQGTQAMPAAGEGQGTAGQPRTGVPPTGAEHTGTPHAGAGHGAVAEGGQARFCTQCGMRLGQAHRFCGFCGHPVDR
;
A
#
# COMPACT_ATOMS: atom_id res chain seq x y z
N MET A 1 -25.99 -36.08 40.14
CA MET A 1 -27.38 -35.73 40.51
C MET A 1 -27.85 -34.60 39.61
N PRO A 2 -29.09 -34.63 39.10
CA PRO A 2 -29.28 -34.99 37.70
C PRO A 2 -30.12 -34.02 36.84
N ARG A 3 -29.93 -34.20 35.52
CA ARG A 3 -30.90 -34.14 34.38
C ARG A 3 -31.71 -32.87 34.13
N LEU A 4 -31.62 -32.38 32.89
CA LEU A 4 -32.79 -32.18 32.03
C LEU A 4 -32.41 -32.30 30.54
N HIS A 5 -33.07 -33.25 29.88
CA HIS A 5 -33.11 -33.47 28.44
C HIS A 5 -34.11 -32.50 27.81
N HIS A 6 -33.88 -32.06 26.58
CA HIS A 6 -34.98 -31.87 25.63
C HIS A 6 -34.59 -32.34 24.23
N LEU A 7 -35.34 -33.36 23.82
CA LEU A 7 -35.50 -33.96 22.51
C LEU A 7 -36.84 -33.41 22.01
N VAL A 8 -36.90 -32.78 20.84
CA VAL A 8 -38.14 -32.67 20.05
C VAL A 8 -37.80 -32.83 18.58
N ALA A 9 -38.14 -34.01 18.06
CA ALA A 9 -38.38 -34.26 16.65
C ALA A 9 -39.83 -33.87 16.32
N GLY A 10 -40.07 -33.34 15.13
CA GLY A 10 -41.40 -33.03 14.63
C GLY A 10 -41.44 -33.04 13.11
N PHE A 11 -41.66 -34.23 12.55
CA PHE A 11 -42.07 -34.45 11.16
C PHE A 11 -43.46 -33.83 10.92
N GLY A 12 -43.62 -33.12 9.80
CA GLY A 12 -44.91 -32.63 9.30
C GLY A 12 -44.93 -32.62 7.78
N ILE A 13 -45.58 -33.62 7.21
CA ILE A 13 -45.82 -33.83 5.77
C ILE A 13 -47.13 -33.15 5.39
N PHE A 14 -47.11 -32.22 4.43
CA PHE A 14 -48.20 -31.82 3.52
C PHE A 14 -47.48 -31.18 2.30
N GLY A 15 -47.68 -31.53 1.03
CA GLY A 15 -48.82 -32.17 0.39
C GLY A 15 -49.64 -31.12 -0.38
N SER A 16 -49.12 -30.58 -1.48
CA SER A 16 -49.93 -29.93 -2.52
C SER A 16 -49.20 -29.85 -3.87
N LEU A 17 -49.75 -30.58 -4.84
CA LEU A 17 -49.46 -30.47 -6.25
C LEU A 17 -49.88 -29.09 -6.78
N GLY A 18 -48.97 -28.38 -7.43
CA GLY A 18 -49.25 -27.24 -8.27
C GLY A 18 -48.56 -27.44 -9.62
N LEU A 19 -49.30 -28.01 -10.57
CA LEU A 19 -48.90 -28.15 -11.97
C LEU A 19 -49.08 -26.78 -12.66
N THR A 20 -48.01 -26.00 -12.80
CA THR A 20 -48.04 -24.75 -13.57
C THR A 20 -47.34 -24.96 -14.90
N VAL A 21 -48.13 -24.82 -15.97
CA VAL A 21 -47.74 -24.86 -17.37
C VAL A 21 -46.78 -23.70 -17.68
N LEU A 22 -45.53 -24.00 -18.02
CA LEU A 22 -44.55 -23.04 -18.52
C LEU A 22 -44.57 -23.06 -20.06
N THR A 23 -45.35 -22.16 -20.65
CA THR A 23 -45.27 -21.82 -22.08
C THR A 23 -44.32 -20.64 -22.28
N GLY A 24 -43.21 -20.92 -22.97
CA GLY A 24 -42.62 -20.06 -24.00
C GLY A 24 -42.21 -18.64 -23.60
N PHE A 25 -40.94 -18.47 -23.25
CA PHE A 25 -40.18 -17.25 -23.58
C PHE A 25 -38.77 -17.65 -23.99
N THR A 26 -38.58 -17.90 -25.29
CA THR A 26 -37.26 -17.96 -25.94
C THR A 26 -36.73 -16.54 -26.10
N GLY A 27 -36.27 -15.95 -25.00
CA GLY A 27 -35.42 -14.76 -25.02
C GLY A 27 -33.96 -15.21 -25.10
N LEU A 28 -33.38 -15.21 -26.29
CA LEU A 28 -31.94 -15.35 -26.50
C LEU A 28 -31.23 -14.14 -25.88
N ALA A 29 -30.95 -14.21 -24.58
CA ALA A 29 -29.98 -13.34 -23.94
C ALA A 29 -28.59 -13.84 -24.36
N SER A 30 -27.99 -13.17 -25.33
CA SER A 30 -26.57 -13.30 -25.65
C SER A 30 -25.77 -12.83 -24.44
N ALA A 31 -25.51 -13.74 -23.50
CA ALA A 31 -24.50 -13.56 -22.47
C ALA A 31 -23.17 -13.36 -23.19
N HIS A 32 -22.73 -12.11 -23.29
CA HIS A 32 -21.39 -11.78 -23.74
C HIS A 32 -20.46 -12.29 -22.65
N ALA A 33 -19.95 -13.51 -22.82
CA ALA A 33 -18.82 -13.99 -22.07
C ALA A 33 -17.68 -13.02 -22.37
N GLY A 34 -17.47 -12.06 -21.45
CA GLY A 34 -16.35 -11.15 -21.51
C GLY A 34 -15.09 -11.99 -21.70
N THR A 35 -14.31 -11.64 -22.71
CA THR A 35 -13.02 -12.26 -22.99
C THR A 35 -12.14 -12.13 -21.75
N MET A 36 -12.06 -13.19 -20.96
CA MET A 36 -11.10 -13.30 -19.86
C MET A 36 -9.71 -13.33 -20.49
N HIS A 37 -9.05 -12.17 -20.52
CA HIS A 37 -7.65 -12.13 -20.89
C HIS A 37 -6.85 -12.82 -19.78
N PRO A 38 -5.82 -13.60 -20.12
CA PRO A 38 -4.99 -14.24 -19.11
C PRO A 38 -4.20 -13.16 -18.35
N HIS A 39 -4.46 -13.03 -17.05
CA HIS A 39 -3.57 -12.27 -16.18
C HIS A 39 -2.21 -12.98 -16.15
N PRO A 40 -1.10 -12.26 -16.31
CA PRO A 40 0.23 -12.85 -16.20
C PRO A 40 0.36 -13.47 -14.80
N SER A 41 0.54 -14.79 -14.75
CA SER A 41 0.72 -15.50 -13.49
C SER A 41 1.91 -14.91 -12.73
N GLY A 42 1.70 -14.47 -11.48
CA GLY A 42 2.74 -13.90 -10.63
C GLY A 42 2.73 -12.37 -10.53
N SER A 43 1.74 -11.67 -11.10
CA SER A 43 1.58 -10.21 -10.96
C SER A 43 1.62 -9.75 -9.50
N THR A 44 1.08 -10.56 -8.59
CA THR A 44 0.95 -10.24 -7.17
C THR A 44 2.13 -10.74 -6.33
N ASP A 45 2.95 -11.65 -6.84
CA ASP A 45 3.98 -12.33 -6.04
C ASP A 45 5.08 -11.37 -5.53
N ARG A 46 5.27 -10.23 -6.18
CA ARG A 46 6.17 -9.14 -5.74
C ARG A 46 5.60 -8.30 -4.60
N VAL A 47 4.28 -8.28 -4.43
CA VAL A 47 3.57 -7.43 -3.47
C VAL A 47 3.10 -8.23 -2.26
N THR A 48 2.63 -9.46 -2.46
CA THR A 48 2.11 -10.35 -1.41
C THR A 48 3.01 -10.48 -0.17
N PRO A 49 4.36 -10.61 -0.29
CA PRO A 49 5.23 -10.67 0.88
C PRO A 49 5.23 -9.40 1.74
N GLY A 50 4.94 -8.25 1.14
CA GLY A 50 4.89 -6.95 1.81
C GLY A 50 3.51 -6.56 2.31
N THR A 51 2.48 -7.40 2.14
CA THR A 51 1.15 -7.15 2.68
C THR A 51 1.17 -7.31 4.21
N VAL A 52 0.51 -6.39 4.92
CA VAL A 52 0.37 -6.43 6.37
C VAL A 52 -1.09 -6.23 6.79
N ARG A 53 -1.45 -6.72 7.97
CA ARG A 53 -2.66 -6.31 8.69
C ARG A 53 -2.31 -5.20 9.67
N VAL A 54 -3.21 -4.24 9.84
CA VAL A 54 -3.09 -3.14 10.80
C VAL A 54 -4.29 -3.17 11.73
N GLU A 55 -4.04 -3.16 13.04
CA GLU A 55 -5.06 -3.04 14.08
C GLU A 55 -4.77 -1.80 14.92
N ALA A 56 -5.75 -0.91 15.08
CA ALA A 56 -5.62 0.28 15.92
C ALA A 56 -6.65 0.28 17.04
N ARG A 57 -6.20 0.69 18.24
CA ARG A 57 -7.02 0.84 19.44
C ARG A 57 -6.77 2.21 20.04
N ALA A 58 -7.82 2.83 20.57
CA ALA A 58 -7.71 4.05 21.33
C ALA A 58 -7.71 3.68 22.81
N HIS A 59 -6.65 4.07 23.50
CA HIS A 59 -6.57 4.08 24.95
C HIS A 59 -7.00 5.47 25.44
N VAL A 60 -8.08 5.52 26.22
CA VAL A 60 -8.66 6.77 26.72
C VAL A 60 -8.55 6.80 28.23
N SER A 61 -7.70 7.68 28.75
CA SER A 61 -7.66 8.02 30.17
C SER A 61 -8.61 9.17 30.43
N ILE A 62 -9.70 8.92 31.15
CA ILE A 62 -10.73 9.92 31.45
C ILE A 62 -10.83 10.17 32.95
N THR A 63 -10.90 11.45 33.30
CA THR A 63 -11.09 11.95 34.66
C THR A 63 -12.43 12.66 34.75
N LEU A 64 -13.35 12.15 35.58
CA LEU A 64 -14.62 12.79 35.94
C LEU A 64 -14.46 13.63 37.22
N PHE A 65 -14.94 14.87 37.19
CA PHE A 65 -15.02 15.80 38.31
C PHE A 65 -16.48 15.94 38.76
N ASP A 66 -16.76 15.52 40.00
CA ASP A 66 -18.08 15.65 40.64
C ASP A 66 -17.98 16.64 41.82
N ASP A 67 -18.79 17.69 41.81
CA ASP A 67 -18.79 18.77 42.79
C ASP A 67 -20.10 18.89 43.59
N ARG A 68 -21.04 17.94 43.44
CA ARG A 68 -22.39 18.03 44.05
C ARG A 68 -22.42 18.05 45.58
N SER A 69 -21.33 17.70 46.25
CA SER A 69 -21.25 17.71 47.73
C SER A 69 -19.82 17.78 48.25
N THR A 70 -18.92 17.03 47.62
CA THR A 70 -17.48 17.03 47.86
C THR A 70 -16.82 16.95 46.50
N ILE A 71 -15.76 17.74 46.28
CA ILE A 71 -15.00 17.66 45.03
C ILE A 71 -14.37 16.27 44.97
N ARG A 72 -14.90 15.42 44.08
CA ARG A 72 -14.41 14.07 43.83
C ARG A 72 -13.82 14.01 42.44
N ARG A 73 -12.67 13.33 42.35
CA ARG A 73 -11.98 13.04 41.10
C ARG A 73 -11.96 11.54 40.88
N VAL A 74 -12.55 11.09 39.78
CA VAL A 74 -12.61 9.67 39.40
C VAL A 74 -11.86 9.48 38.09
N VAL A 75 -10.78 8.70 38.13
CA VAL A 75 -9.97 8.37 36.96
C VAL A 75 -10.32 6.97 36.49
N ARG A 76 -10.50 6.79 35.18
CA ARG A 76 -10.71 5.50 34.51
C ARG A 76 -9.91 5.45 33.23
N GLU A 77 -9.57 4.23 32.84
CA GLU A 77 -8.94 3.93 31.56
C GLU A 77 -9.86 2.98 30.79
N TYR A 78 -10.04 3.28 29.51
CA TYR A 78 -10.84 2.45 28.61
C TYR A 78 -10.08 2.23 27.31
N GLU A 79 -10.23 1.02 26.77
CA GLU A 79 -9.83 0.72 25.40
C GLU A 79 -11.06 0.63 24.52
N THR A 80 -10.98 1.19 23.32
CA THR A 80 -12.00 1.06 22.29
C THR A 80 -11.33 0.81 20.93
N PRO A 81 -11.85 -0.09 20.09
CA PRO A 81 -11.31 -0.27 18.75
C PRO A 81 -11.42 1.04 17.96
N VAL A 82 -10.35 1.39 17.25
CA VAL A 82 -10.33 2.53 16.31
C VAL A 82 -10.72 2.01 14.94
N GLY A 83 -9.94 1.05 14.45
CA GLY A 83 -10.08 0.53 13.11
C GLY A 83 -9.24 -0.72 12.94
N THR A 84 -9.57 -1.49 11.92
CA THR A 84 -8.83 -2.66 11.51
C THR A 84 -8.81 -2.69 9.99
N GLY A 85 -7.67 -3.04 9.42
CA GLY A 85 -7.49 -2.97 7.99
C GLY A 85 -6.24 -3.69 7.50
N SER A 86 -5.97 -3.46 6.24
CA SER A 86 -4.78 -3.89 5.52
C SER A 86 -3.79 -2.74 5.33
N GLY A 87 -2.58 -3.09 4.94
CA GLY A 87 -1.57 -2.14 4.53
C GLY A 87 -0.45 -2.85 3.78
N PHE A 88 0.61 -2.11 3.49
CA PHE A 88 1.79 -2.66 2.85
C PHE A 88 3.08 -1.96 3.28
N THR A 89 4.16 -2.72 3.33
CA THR A 89 5.51 -2.24 3.68
C THR A 89 6.21 -1.61 2.48
N VAL A 90 6.74 -0.40 2.66
CA VAL A 90 7.40 0.38 1.60
C VAL A 90 8.89 0.61 1.85
N ALA A 91 9.38 0.24 3.03
CA ALA A 91 10.79 0.28 3.38
C ALA A 91 11.14 -0.89 4.34
N PRO A 92 12.35 -1.48 4.21
CA PRO A 92 12.69 -2.72 4.90
C PRO A 92 12.86 -2.54 6.41
N ASP A 93 13.04 -1.30 6.85
CA ASP A 93 13.11 -0.89 8.26
C ASP A 93 11.73 -0.70 8.89
N GLY A 94 10.67 -1.26 8.29
CA GLY A 94 9.33 -1.27 8.89
C GLY A 94 8.51 -0.02 8.65
N VAL A 95 8.67 0.68 7.52
CA VAL A 95 7.67 1.69 7.13
C VAL A 95 6.50 1.02 6.44
N VAL A 96 5.29 1.31 6.90
CA VAL A 96 4.02 0.77 6.41
C VAL A 96 3.12 1.91 5.95
N VAL A 97 2.38 1.68 4.87
CA VAL A 97 1.28 2.53 4.42
C VAL A 97 -0.02 1.80 4.62
N THR A 98 -1.03 2.51 5.13
CA THR A 98 -2.42 2.05 5.26
C THR A 98 -3.37 3.22 5.02
N ALA A 99 -4.68 3.02 5.18
CA ALA A 99 -5.67 4.08 5.13
C ALA A 99 -5.78 4.82 6.47
N THR A 100 -6.05 6.13 6.43
CA THR A 100 -6.20 6.96 7.64
C THR A 100 -7.34 6.47 8.52
N GLY A 101 -8.46 6.03 7.94
CA GLY A 101 -9.60 5.48 8.69
C GLY A 101 -9.28 4.21 9.48
N VAL A 102 -8.20 3.50 9.14
CA VAL A 102 -7.74 2.32 9.90
C VAL A 102 -7.07 2.72 11.22
N VAL A 103 -6.41 3.88 11.26
CA VAL A 103 -5.59 4.32 12.41
C VAL A 103 -6.11 5.58 13.11
N GLN A 104 -7.14 6.21 12.56
CA GLN A 104 -7.79 7.38 13.13
C GLN A 104 -9.29 7.11 13.23
N ALA A 105 -9.83 7.25 14.43
CA ALA A 105 -11.25 7.02 14.67
C ALA A 105 -12.07 8.12 13.99
N GLU A 106 -13.12 7.71 13.25
CA GLU A 106 -14.08 8.65 12.66
C GLU A 106 -14.87 9.40 13.75
N LYS A 107 -15.17 8.70 14.86
CA LYS A 107 -15.85 9.25 16.03
C LYS A 107 -14.88 9.44 17.19
N ASP A 108 -15.08 10.49 17.98
CA ASP A 108 -14.19 10.83 19.10
C ASP A 108 -14.26 9.76 20.22
N PRO A 109 -13.17 9.02 20.51
CA PRO A 109 -13.13 8.02 21.59
C PRO A 109 -13.43 8.60 22.98
N SER A 110 -13.26 9.90 23.17
CA SER A 110 -13.59 10.61 24.42
C SER A 110 -15.09 10.56 24.71
N VAL A 111 -15.95 10.52 23.68
CA VAL A 111 -17.41 10.40 23.87
C VAL A 111 -17.76 9.02 24.42
N TYR A 112 -17.14 7.95 23.89
CA TYR A 112 -17.29 6.59 24.42
C TYR A 112 -16.86 6.51 25.88
N ALA A 113 -15.70 7.06 26.21
CA ALA A 113 -15.18 7.10 27.56
C ALA A 113 -16.09 7.90 28.52
N ALA A 114 -16.61 9.05 28.06
CA ALA A 114 -17.56 9.88 28.79
C ALA A 114 -18.85 9.12 29.10
N ASN A 115 -19.46 8.47 28.10
CA ASN A 115 -20.65 7.64 28.27
C ASN A 115 -20.44 6.56 29.33
N LYS A 116 -19.32 5.86 29.24
CA LYS A 116 -18.99 4.73 30.11
C LYS A 116 -18.70 5.16 31.55
N ILE A 117 -17.86 6.16 31.78
CA ILE A 117 -17.56 6.64 33.15
C ILE A 117 -18.81 7.19 33.83
N PHE A 118 -19.67 7.89 33.10
CA PHE A 118 -20.89 8.47 33.65
C PHE A 118 -21.91 7.39 34.04
N ALA A 119 -22.10 6.40 33.17
CA ALA A 119 -22.94 5.23 33.46
C ALA A 119 -22.44 4.46 34.69
N GLU A 120 -21.13 4.22 34.77
CA GLU A 120 -20.50 3.50 35.88
C GLU A 120 -20.57 4.26 37.21
N TYR A 121 -20.31 5.57 37.20
CA TYR A 121 -20.24 6.39 38.41
C TYR A 121 -21.63 6.78 38.94
N PHE A 122 -22.52 7.31 38.10
CA PHE A 122 -23.86 7.76 38.51
C PHE A 122 -24.92 6.66 38.45
N LYS A 123 -24.56 5.45 38.01
CA LYS A 123 -25.47 4.29 37.87
C LYS A 123 -26.67 4.58 36.96
N VAL A 124 -26.45 5.37 35.91
CA VAL A 124 -27.45 5.69 34.88
C VAL A 124 -27.28 4.77 33.66
N LYS A 125 -28.38 4.57 32.92
CA LYS A 125 -28.36 3.75 31.69
C LYS A 125 -27.95 4.62 30.51
N ILE A 126 -26.68 4.55 30.12
CA ILE A 126 -26.14 5.16 28.91
C ILE A 126 -25.45 4.03 28.12
N PRO A 127 -25.75 3.84 26.83
CA PRO A 127 -25.00 2.91 25.99
C PRO A 127 -23.51 3.29 25.91
N ALA A 128 -22.63 2.30 25.91
CA ALA A 128 -21.19 2.50 25.67
C ALA A 128 -20.94 2.57 24.16
N ASP A 129 -21.42 3.64 23.53
CA ASP A 129 -21.22 3.96 22.12
C ASP A 129 -20.52 5.32 21.99
N PHE A 130 -20.35 5.79 20.75
CA PHE A 130 -19.68 7.05 20.43
C PHE A 130 -20.65 8.20 20.18
N ASP A 131 -21.94 8.02 20.48
CA ASP A 131 -22.95 9.04 20.27
C ASP A 131 -23.20 9.78 21.58
N GLU A 132 -23.52 11.07 21.49
CA GLU A 132 -23.85 11.84 22.67
C GLU A 132 -25.28 11.53 23.14
N HIS A 133 -25.43 11.28 24.44
CA HIS A 133 -26.72 10.93 25.05
C HIS A 133 -27.29 12.08 25.88
N LYS A 134 -28.58 11.94 26.23
CA LYS A 134 -29.29 12.82 27.14
C LYS A 134 -29.88 12.02 28.30
N LEU A 135 -29.83 12.61 29.49
CA LEU A 135 -30.43 12.05 30.70
C LEU A 135 -31.71 12.79 31.06
N LYS A 136 -32.64 12.08 31.72
CA LYS A 136 -33.90 12.68 32.20
C LYS A 136 -33.69 13.65 33.35
N ASP A 137 -32.71 13.36 34.21
CA ASP A 137 -32.32 14.25 35.30
C ASP A 137 -31.57 15.46 34.73
N PRO A 138 -32.04 16.70 34.97
CA PRO A 138 -31.48 17.89 34.35
C PRO A 138 -30.06 18.22 34.84
N ASP A 139 -29.73 17.96 36.11
CA ASP A 139 -28.39 18.20 36.67
C ASP A 139 -27.38 17.20 36.09
N LEU A 140 -27.70 15.90 36.13
CA LEU A 140 -26.86 14.86 35.55
C LEU A 140 -26.72 15.04 34.03
N ASN A 141 -27.78 15.46 33.35
CA ASN A 141 -27.71 15.75 31.92
C ASN A 141 -26.77 16.92 31.64
N ALA A 142 -26.89 18.05 32.34
CA ALA A 142 -25.99 19.19 32.16
C ALA A 142 -24.52 18.79 32.35
N ARG A 143 -24.26 17.95 33.36
CA ARG A 143 -22.92 17.42 33.65
C ARG A 143 -22.42 16.46 32.58
N LEU A 144 -23.24 15.54 32.10
CA LEU A 144 -22.87 14.65 30.99
C LEU A 144 -22.54 15.45 29.74
N ARG A 145 -23.37 16.45 29.40
CA ARG A 145 -23.12 17.34 28.26
C ARG A 145 -21.83 18.15 28.40
N ALA A 146 -21.46 18.52 29.63
CA ALA A 146 -20.18 19.18 29.91
C ALA A 146 -18.97 18.22 29.93
N CYS A 147 -19.21 16.89 29.97
CA CYS A 147 -18.16 15.87 29.89
C CYS A 147 -17.72 15.61 28.44
N TYR A 148 -18.63 15.81 27.48
CA TYR A 148 -18.37 15.65 26.06
C TYR A 148 -17.43 16.74 25.51
N PRO A 149 -16.68 16.43 24.43
CA PRO A 149 -15.84 17.39 23.73
C PRO A 149 -16.67 18.51 23.04
N PRO A 150 -16.07 19.67 22.75
CA PRO A 150 -14.71 20.08 23.13
C PRO A 150 -14.59 20.38 24.63
N GLN A 151 -13.48 19.96 25.24
CA GLN A 151 -13.23 20.19 26.67
C GLN A 151 -12.83 21.65 26.93
N GLY A 152 -13.37 22.24 27.99
CA GLY A 152 -13.12 23.62 28.39
C GLY A 152 -13.10 23.80 29.91
N ARG A 153 -13.05 25.07 30.37
CA ARG A 153 -12.95 25.42 31.80
C ARG A 153 -14.09 24.89 32.67
N ASN A 154 -15.27 24.69 32.08
CA ASN A 154 -16.46 24.20 32.78
C ASN A 154 -16.73 22.71 32.49
N SER A 155 -15.76 21.99 31.90
CA SER A 155 -15.94 20.58 31.63
C SER A 155 -15.93 19.77 32.91
N THR A 156 -16.88 18.85 33.01
CA THR A 156 -16.97 17.88 34.10
C THR A 156 -16.04 16.69 33.87
N CYS A 157 -15.40 16.61 32.70
CA CYS A 157 -14.41 15.60 32.38
C CYS A 157 -13.17 16.19 31.70
N SER A 158 -12.04 15.52 31.92
CA SER A 158 -10.83 15.67 31.09
C SER A 158 -10.43 14.30 30.57
N ALA A 159 -10.13 14.22 29.27
CA ALA A 159 -9.78 12.96 28.61
C ALA A 159 -8.51 13.14 27.81
N THR A 160 -7.62 12.16 27.91
CA THR A 160 -6.43 12.03 27.06
C THR A 160 -6.60 10.76 26.24
N VAL A 161 -6.55 10.92 24.91
CA VAL A 161 -6.68 9.82 23.95
C VAL A 161 -5.31 9.56 23.35
N THR A 162 -4.86 8.32 23.43
CA THR A 162 -3.68 7.82 22.73
C THR A 162 -4.08 6.67 21.82
N THR A 163 -3.55 6.63 20.61
CA THR A 163 -3.80 5.53 19.66
C THR A 163 -2.63 4.56 19.68
N ASP A 164 -2.90 3.31 20.01
CA ASP A 164 -1.97 2.20 19.89
C ASP A 164 -2.21 1.49 18.56
N VAL A 165 -1.18 1.43 17.72
CA VAL A 165 -1.23 0.75 16.41
C VAL A 165 -0.34 -0.49 16.45
N THR A 166 -0.89 -1.62 16.02
CA THR A 166 -0.16 -2.89 15.89
C THR A 166 -0.22 -3.38 14.45
N VAL A 167 0.92 -3.76 13.90
CA VAL A 167 1.07 -4.28 12.54
C VAL A 167 1.43 -5.75 12.58
N PHE A 168 0.74 -6.57 11.78
CA PHE A 168 1.01 -7.99 11.62
C PHE A 168 1.47 -8.27 10.19
N PRO A 169 2.79 -8.41 9.95
CA PRO A 169 3.32 -8.75 8.64
C PRO A 169 2.97 -10.17 8.21
N TYR A 170 2.87 -10.40 6.90
CA TYR A 170 2.73 -11.76 6.37
C TYR A 170 4.02 -12.57 6.54
N ALA A 171 4.04 -13.43 7.56
CA ALA A 171 5.20 -14.24 7.92
C ALA A 171 4.79 -15.66 8.32
N ASP A 172 5.71 -16.62 8.19
CA ASP A 172 5.55 -18.01 8.64
C ASP A 172 6.80 -18.51 9.39
N PRO A 173 6.75 -18.72 10.71
CA PRO A 173 5.58 -18.57 11.58
C PRO A 173 5.13 -17.11 11.71
N PRO A 174 3.82 -16.85 11.92
CA PRO A 174 3.32 -15.50 12.09
C PRO A 174 3.80 -14.90 13.42
N ALA A 175 3.92 -13.57 13.47
CA ALA A 175 4.19 -12.84 14.71
C ALA A 175 2.88 -12.69 15.52
N PRO A 176 2.67 -13.47 16.60
CA PRO A 176 1.35 -13.56 17.26
C PRO A 176 0.90 -12.24 17.89
N GLU A 177 1.86 -11.46 18.42
CA GLU A 177 1.62 -10.15 19.04
C GLU A 177 1.75 -9.00 18.05
N GLY A 178 2.17 -9.27 16.80
CA GLY A 178 2.51 -8.24 15.83
C GLY A 178 3.67 -7.35 16.29
N TYR A 179 3.79 -6.20 15.66
CA TYR A 179 4.78 -5.17 15.99
C TYR A 179 4.06 -3.85 16.29
N PRO A 180 4.37 -3.17 17.40
CA PRO A 180 3.82 -1.85 17.66
C PRO A 180 4.34 -0.85 16.63
N ALA A 181 3.53 0.14 16.27
CA ALA A 181 3.89 1.15 15.29
C ALA A 181 3.57 2.56 15.79
N GLU A 182 4.44 3.50 15.43
CA GLU A 182 4.23 4.93 15.59
C GLU A 182 3.57 5.50 14.32
N LEU A 183 2.66 6.46 14.53
CA LEU A 183 1.99 7.18 13.46
C LEU A 183 2.83 8.38 13.03
N LEU A 184 3.43 8.32 11.83
CA LEU A 184 4.26 9.40 11.30
C LEU A 184 3.43 10.46 10.57
N HIS A 185 2.37 10.03 9.88
CA HIS A 185 1.52 10.90 9.08
C HIS A 185 0.11 10.33 8.92
N THR A 186 -0.89 11.22 8.88
CA THR A 186 -2.27 10.92 8.50
C THR A 186 -2.75 11.93 7.47
N GLY A 187 -3.57 11.46 6.53
CA GLY A 187 -4.30 12.34 5.63
C GLY A 187 -5.52 12.98 6.31
N THR A 188 -6.29 13.74 5.52
CA THR A 188 -7.45 14.52 6.00
C THR A 188 -8.79 13.82 5.80
N SER A 189 -8.80 12.64 5.19
CA SER A 189 -10.01 11.83 4.98
C SER A 189 -9.73 10.37 5.32
N PRO A 190 -10.75 9.56 5.65
CA PRO A 190 -10.55 8.14 5.97
C PRO A 190 -9.84 7.35 4.86
N GLY A 191 -10.10 7.68 3.60
CA GLY A 191 -9.45 7.06 2.44
C GLY A 191 -8.03 7.55 2.13
N ALA A 192 -7.57 8.64 2.76
CA ALA A 192 -6.24 9.18 2.52
C ALA A 192 -5.15 8.29 3.15
N PRO A 193 -3.91 8.31 2.64
CA PRO A 193 -2.85 7.45 3.16
C PRO A 193 -2.40 7.88 4.56
N ALA A 194 -2.18 6.91 5.43
CA ALA A 194 -1.45 7.06 6.68
C ALA A 194 -0.11 6.33 6.59
N VAL A 195 0.92 6.90 7.21
CA VAL A 195 2.28 6.35 7.23
C VAL A 195 2.63 5.96 8.66
N LEU A 196 3.03 4.70 8.82
CA LEU A 196 3.39 4.10 10.09
C LEU A 196 4.85 3.68 10.08
N LYS A 197 5.48 3.70 11.25
CA LYS A 197 6.82 3.17 11.47
C LYS A 197 6.77 2.12 12.57
N LEU A 198 7.18 0.90 12.26
CA LEU A 198 7.28 -0.14 13.29
C LEU A 198 8.32 0.26 14.34
N THR A 199 8.08 -0.14 15.58
CA THR A 199 8.93 0.12 16.74
C THR A 199 9.16 -1.18 17.52
N LYS A 200 9.94 -1.12 18.61
CA LYS A 200 10.18 -2.24 19.55
C LYS A 200 10.53 -3.58 18.84
N GLY A 201 11.54 -3.55 17.99
CA GLY A 201 12.06 -4.73 17.27
C GLY A 201 11.52 -4.92 15.85
N GLY A 202 10.44 -4.21 15.47
CA GLY A 202 9.96 -4.23 14.09
C GLY A 202 10.89 -3.53 13.08
N GLU A 203 11.76 -2.62 13.56
CA GLU A 203 12.73 -1.88 12.73
C GLU A 203 13.83 -2.78 12.16
N ASP A 204 14.22 -3.80 12.93
CA ASP A 204 15.28 -4.74 12.57
C ASP A 204 14.75 -5.94 11.77
N ALA A 205 13.41 -6.03 11.61
CA ALA A 205 12.76 -7.18 11.02
C ALA A 205 13.04 -7.35 9.51
N THR A 206 13.70 -6.40 8.84
CA THR A 206 14.06 -6.44 7.41
C THR A 206 12.88 -6.89 6.54
N LEU A 207 11.75 -6.18 6.68
CA LEU A 207 10.47 -6.53 6.03
C LEU A 207 10.59 -6.60 4.51
N PRO A 208 9.93 -7.57 3.83
CA PRO A 208 9.78 -7.49 2.39
C PRO A 208 9.09 -6.18 2.05
N THR A 209 9.40 -5.57 0.92
CA THR A 209 8.81 -4.29 0.52
C THR A 209 8.14 -4.38 -0.82
N VAL A 210 7.04 -3.65 -0.97
CA VAL A 210 6.29 -3.61 -2.22
C VAL A 210 6.92 -2.59 -3.16
N PRO A 211 7.07 -2.90 -4.47
CA PRO A 211 7.43 -1.89 -5.46
C PRO A 211 6.28 -0.89 -5.62
N LEU A 212 6.57 0.41 -5.50
CA LEU A 212 5.60 1.47 -5.76
C LEU A 212 5.72 1.97 -7.19
N GLY A 213 4.58 2.09 -7.88
CA GLY A 213 4.50 2.80 -9.15
C GLY A 213 4.80 4.29 -8.97
N THR A 214 5.15 4.97 -10.06
CA THR A 214 5.42 6.41 -10.01
C THR A 214 4.15 7.25 -10.04
N THR A 215 3.14 6.79 -10.77
CA THR A 215 1.83 7.44 -10.99
C THR A 215 0.78 6.37 -11.28
N LEU A 216 -0.50 6.72 -11.16
CA LEU A 216 -1.57 5.88 -11.72
C LEU A 216 -1.56 6.04 -13.26
N GLY A 217 -1.14 4.99 -13.97
CA GLY A 217 -1.06 5.02 -15.42
C GLY A 217 -2.43 5.17 -16.08
N SER A 218 -2.57 6.09 -17.05
CA SER A 218 -3.84 6.35 -17.76
C SER A 218 -4.39 5.16 -18.57
N GLY A 219 -3.56 4.15 -18.84
CA GLY A 219 -3.95 2.94 -19.55
C GLY A 219 -4.19 1.72 -18.65
N ILE A 220 -4.11 1.86 -17.33
CA ILE A 220 -4.32 0.74 -16.40
C ILE A 220 -5.82 0.45 -16.35
N GLU A 221 -6.23 -0.64 -16.98
CA GLU A 221 -7.61 -1.11 -16.92
C GLU A 221 -7.78 -2.20 -15.88
N SER A 222 -6.86 -3.16 -15.79
CA SER A 222 -6.93 -4.26 -14.84
C SER A 222 -5.98 -4.06 -13.67
N VAL A 223 -6.43 -4.42 -12.48
CA VAL A 223 -5.68 -4.33 -11.23
C VAL A 223 -5.97 -5.53 -10.35
N ASP A 224 -5.02 -5.88 -9.49
CA ASP A 224 -5.25 -6.80 -8.38
C ASP A 224 -5.29 -6.01 -7.07
N VAL A 225 -6.25 -6.34 -6.20
CA VAL A 225 -6.35 -5.79 -4.84
C VAL A 225 -5.85 -6.83 -3.85
N ALA A 226 -4.86 -6.48 -3.04
CA ALA A 226 -4.22 -7.38 -2.08
C ALA A 226 -4.31 -6.85 -0.65
N GLY A 227 -4.85 -7.67 0.26
CA GLY A 227 -5.07 -7.31 1.66
C GLY A 227 -5.00 -8.49 2.62
N LEU A 228 -4.92 -8.19 3.91
CA LEU A 228 -4.92 -9.16 5.01
C LEU A 228 -6.12 -8.91 5.94
N PRO A 229 -7.29 -9.42 5.56
CA PRO A 229 -8.54 -9.25 6.32
C PRO A 229 -8.54 -9.98 7.67
N ALA A 230 -7.58 -10.89 7.90
CA ALA A 230 -7.42 -11.61 9.16
C ALA A 230 -5.95 -11.57 9.58
N ARG A 231 -5.69 -11.83 10.87
CA ARG A 231 -4.31 -11.98 11.35
C ARG A 231 -3.58 -13.05 10.52
N PRO A 232 -2.40 -12.73 9.96
CA PRO A 232 -1.72 -13.62 9.04
C PRO A 232 -1.37 -14.94 9.73
N SER A 233 -1.49 -16.02 8.97
CA SER A 233 -0.98 -17.34 9.34
C SER A 233 -0.80 -18.17 8.08
N ALA A 234 -0.13 -19.33 8.17
CA ALA A 234 -0.05 -20.27 7.05
C ALA A 234 -1.42 -20.68 6.48
N LYS A 235 -2.51 -20.56 7.26
CA LYS A 235 -3.89 -20.86 6.84
C LYS A 235 -4.69 -19.61 6.43
N ALA A 236 -4.15 -18.43 6.62
CA ALA A 236 -4.76 -17.14 6.30
C ALA A 236 -3.76 -16.29 5.51
N PRO A 237 -3.48 -16.66 4.24
CA PRO A 237 -2.66 -15.84 3.36
C PRO A 237 -3.38 -14.54 2.98
N PRO A 238 -2.67 -13.55 2.40
CA PRO A 238 -3.30 -12.38 1.80
C PRO A 238 -4.39 -12.80 0.81
N LYS A 239 -5.55 -12.16 0.91
CA LYS A 239 -6.63 -12.32 -0.08
C LYS A 239 -6.29 -11.44 -1.29
N LEU A 240 -6.56 -11.96 -2.48
CA LEU A 240 -6.40 -11.26 -3.75
C LEU A 240 -7.76 -11.14 -4.42
N GLN A 241 -8.07 -9.95 -4.94
CA GLN A 241 -9.29 -9.69 -5.70
C GLN A 241 -8.93 -8.89 -6.95
N THR A 242 -9.05 -9.53 -8.11
CA THR A 242 -8.91 -8.84 -9.40
C THR A 242 -10.09 -7.90 -9.61
N ALA A 243 -9.81 -6.72 -10.12
CA ALA A 243 -10.78 -5.70 -10.47
C ALA A 243 -10.33 -4.92 -11.72
N HIS A 244 -11.20 -4.06 -12.21
CA HIS A 244 -10.99 -3.22 -13.36
C HIS A 244 -11.44 -1.79 -13.05
N LEU A 245 -10.64 -0.84 -13.50
CA LEU A 245 -10.91 0.58 -13.39
C LEU A 245 -11.87 1.03 -14.49
N ASP A 246 -12.70 2.02 -14.16
CA ASP A 246 -13.65 2.65 -15.07
C ASP A 246 -13.72 4.16 -14.83
N PRO A 247 -13.18 5.00 -15.74
CA PRO A 247 -12.44 4.62 -16.94
C PRO A 247 -11.06 4.01 -16.58
N PRO A 248 -10.33 3.40 -17.55
CA PRO A 248 -8.92 3.04 -17.36
C PRO A 248 -8.09 4.22 -16.82
N GLY A 249 -7.22 3.95 -15.85
CA GLY A 249 -6.47 4.95 -15.10
C GLY A 249 -7.30 5.88 -14.22
N GLY A 250 -8.61 5.62 -14.08
CA GLY A 250 -9.52 6.33 -13.19
C GLY A 250 -9.40 5.88 -11.73
N ARG A 251 -10.15 6.55 -10.85
CA ARG A 251 -10.16 6.26 -9.39
C ARG A 251 -11.35 5.40 -8.95
N THR A 252 -12.13 4.90 -9.90
CA THR A 252 -13.36 4.17 -9.68
C THR A 252 -13.30 2.81 -10.34
N PHE A 253 -13.97 1.84 -9.74
CA PHE A 253 -14.06 0.48 -10.25
C PHE A 253 -15.32 0.28 -11.09
N LYS A 254 -15.25 -0.65 -12.06
CA LYS A 254 -16.40 -1.08 -12.86
C LYS A 254 -17.53 -1.55 -11.95
N ALA A 255 -18.76 -1.15 -12.28
CA ALA A 255 -19.94 -1.45 -11.47
C ALA A 255 -20.13 -2.96 -11.19
N ALA A 256 -19.77 -3.82 -12.14
CA ALA A 256 -19.89 -5.28 -12.03
C ALA A 256 -18.97 -5.89 -10.96
N GLU A 257 -17.96 -5.17 -10.49
CA GLU A 257 -16.95 -5.67 -9.54
C GLU A 257 -17.10 -5.08 -8.14
N ARG A 258 -17.86 -3.99 -8.01
CA ARG A 258 -18.12 -3.32 -6.73
C ARG A 258 -18.64 -4.29 -5.69
N ALA A 259 -19.62 -5.13 -6.00
CA ALA A 259 -20.14 -6.10 -5.04
C ALA A 259 -19.07 -7.09 -4.50
N LYS A 260 -18.06 -7.45 -5.31
CA LYS A 260 -16.96 -8.31 -4.86
C LYS A 260 -15.93 -7.53 -4.03
N LEU A 261 -15.64 -6.29 -4.45
CA LEU A 261 -14.76 -5.40 -3.70
C LEU A 261 -15.39 -4.99 -2.37
N ASP A 262 -16.68 -4.63 -2.32
CA ASP A 262 -17.45 -4.38 -1.11
C ASP A 262 -17.35 -5.55 -0.14
N ALA A 263 -17.56 -6.78 -0.61
CA ALA A 263 -17.41 -7.98 0.22
C ALA A 263 -15.96 -8.17 0.71
N PHE A 264 -14.97 -7.92 -0.14
CA PHE A 264 -13.56 -7.99 0.23
C PHE A 264 -13.18 -6.93 1.28
N LEU A 265 -13.68 -5.70 1.13
CA LEU A 265 -13.37 -4.57 2.00
C LEU A 265 -14.14 -4.64 3.32
N SER A 266 -15.36 -5.17 3.32
CA SER A 266 -16.17 -5.41 4.52
C SER A 266 -15.52 -6.39 5.51
N ASP A 267 -14.58 -7.20 5.05
CA ASP A 267 -13.80 -8.12 5.89
C ASP A 267 -12.52 -7.45 6.45
N ASP A 268 -12.52 -6.17 6.84
CA ASP A 268 -11.30 -5.41 7.22
C ASP A 268 -10.26 -5.27 6.07
N GLY A 269 -10.74 -5.07 4.84
CA GLY A 269 -9.88 -4.91 3.66
C GLY A 269 -9.36 -3.49 3.44
N ASP A 270 -9.84 -2.51 4.21
CA ASP A 270 -9.46 -1.09 4.05
C ASP A 270 -7.94 -0.87 4.12
N GLY A 271 -7.40 -0.09 3.20
CA GLY A 271 -5.95 0.13 3.07
C GLY A 271 -5.22 -0.95 2.28
N ALA A 272 -5.95 -1.91 1.68
CA ALA A 272 -5.38 -2.91 0.78
C ALA A 272 -4.64 -2.26 -0.40
N ALA A 273 -3.54 -2.91 -0.83
CA ALA A 273 -2.74 -2.46 -1.96
C ALA A 273 -3.50 -2.69 -3.27
N VAL A 274 -3.46 -1.72 -4.18
CA VAL A 274 -3.95 -1.87 -5.55
C VAL A 274 -2.75 -2.00 -6.48
N ILE A 275 -2.70 -3.08 -7.26
CA ILE A 275 -1.53 -3.54 -8.00
C ILE A 275 -1.82 -3.47 -9.50
N ASP A 276 -0.92 -2.84 -10.25
CA ASP A 276 -0.91 -2.92 -11.73
C ASP A 276 -0.57 -4.36 -12.13
N ASP A 277 -1.49 -5.03 -12.82
CA ASP A 277 -1.35 -6.45 -13.20
C ASP A 277 -0.21 -6.69 -14.19
N VAL A 278 0.15 -5.68 -15.00
CA VAL A 278 1.24 -5.74 -15.98
C VAL A 278 2.59 -5.51 -15.33
N LYS A 279 2.71 -4.49 -14.49
CA LYS A 279 4.01 -4.08 -13.90
C LYS A 279 4.31 -4.73 -12.57
N SER A 280 3.28 -5.28 -11.90
CA SER A 280 3.40 -5.84 -10.56
C SER A 280 3.91 -4.79 -9.55
N GLU A 281 3.38 -3.57 -9.67
CA GLU A 281 3.68 -2.41 -8.83
C GLU A 281 2.42 -1.91 -8.16
N VAL A 282 2.53 -1.44 -6.92
CA VAL A 282 1.41 -0.81 -6.21
C VAL A 282 1.15 0.57 -6.82
N VAL A 283 -0.05 0.75 -7.35
CA VAL A 283 -0.54 1.99 -7.99
C VAL A 283 -1.55 2.76 -7.12
N GLY A 284 -1.83 2.27 -5.92
CA GLY A 284 -2.62 2.96 -4.92
C GLY A 284 -3.00 2.08 -3.75
N LEU A 285 -3.93 2.58 -2.93
CA LEU A 285 -4.63 1.82 -1.91
C LEU A 285 -6.13 1.99 -2.09
N VAL A 286 -6.91 1.03 -1.61
CA VAL A 286 -8.38 1.07 -1.69
C VAL A 286 -9.00 1.13 -0.31
N THR A 287 -10.10 1.88 -0.20
CA THR A 287 -10.95 1.93 0.99
C THR A 287 -12.43 1.87 0.62
N GLY A 288 -13.30 1.59 1.60
CA GLY A 288 -14.75 1.58 1.46
C GLY A 288 -15.34 0.23 1.85
N GLY A 289 -16.39 -0.20 1.17
CA GLY A 289 -17.11 -1.42 1.51
C GLY A 289 -18.14 -1.22 2.63
N GLY A 290 -18.84 -2.29 3.01
CA GLY A 290 -19.93 -2.22 3.98
C GLY A 290 -21.08 -1.30 3.55
N GLY A 291 -21.24 -1.09 2.23
CA GLY A 291 -22.18 -0.13 1.65
C GLY A 291 -21.62 1.29 1.44
N SER A 292 -20.38 1.56 1.83
CA SER A 292 -19.67 2.78 1.42
C SER A 292 -18.99 2.62 0.05
N PRO A 293 -19.00 3.65 -0.81
CA PRO A 293 -18.38 3.58 -2.12
C PRO A 293 -16.89 3.24 -2.06
N GLU A 294 -16.45 2.27 -2.87
CA GLU A 294 -15.05 1.90 -2.97
C GLU A 294 -14.27 3.00 -3.68
N THR A 295 -13.21 3.47 -3.04
CA THR A 295 -12.39 4.58 -3.53
C THR A 295 -10.94 4.14 -3.67
N LEU A 296 -10.38 4.35 -4.86
CA LEU A 296 -8.94 4.21 -5.10
C LEU A 296 -8.23 5.53 -4.76
N THR A 297 -7.34 5.48 -3.77
CA THR A 297 -6.36 6.52 -3.49
C THR A 297 -5.08 6.20 -4.27
N PRO A 298 -4.72 6.99 -5.31
CA PRO A 298 -3.62 6.67 -6.19
C PRO A 298 -2.24 6.78 -5.52
N VAL A 299 -1.25 6.14 -6.13
CA VAL A 299 0.13 6.11 -5.63
C VAL A 299 0.78 7.48 -5.50
N ASP A 300 0.35 8.48 -6.27
CA ASP A 300 0.85 9.86 -6.13
C ASP A 300 0.53 10.43 -4.74
N ASP A 301 -0.68 10.16 -4.24
CA ASP A 301 -1.11 10.58 -2.90
C ASP A 301 -0.34 9.81 -1.82
N VAL A 302 -0.07 8.52 -2.05
CA VAL A 302 0.77 7.68 -1.17
C VAL A 302 2.20 8.23 -1.10
N ARG A 303 2.80 8.58 -2.24
CA ARG A 303 4.16 9.14 -2.30
C ARG A 303 4.22 10.51 -1.64
N ALA A 304 3.19 11.35 -1.82
CA ALA A 304 3.09 12.63 -1.14
C ALA A 304 3.03 12.46 0.39
N ALA A 305 2.24 11.50 0.89
CA ALA A 305 2.18 11.17 2.31
C ALA A 305 3.53 10.68 2.86
N LEU A 306 4.27 9.86 2.11
CA LEU A 306 5.62 9.42 2.49
C LEU A 306 6.60 10.58 2.56
N VAL A 307 6.57 11.51 1.59
CA VAL A 307 7.39 12.72 1.62
C VAL A 307 7.04 13.60 2.82
N ALA A 308 5.75 13.79 3.12
CA ALA A 308 5.29 14.53 4.29
C ALA A 308 5.74 13.89 5.61
N ALA A 309 5.85 12.55 5.65
CA ALA A 309 6.40 11.80 6.77
C ALA A 309 7.95 11.78 6.83
N GLY A 310 8.64 12.42 5.87
CA GLY A 310 10.11 12.39 5.77
C GLY A 310 10.68 11.02 5.40
N VAL A 311 9.88 10.15 4.77
CA VAL A 311 10.27 8.78 4.40
C VAL A 311 10.55 8.67 2.89
N THR A 312 11.59 7.91 2.56
CA THR A 312 11.83 7.41 1.19
C THR A 312 11.53 5.93 1.10
N ALA A 313 10.56 5.56 0.27
CA ALA A 313 10.30 4.17 -0.08
C ALA A 313 11.53 3.55 -0.77
N ARG A 314 11.90 2.34 -0.36
CA ARG A 314 13.10 1.67 -0.88
C ARG A 314 12.99 0.16 -0.77
N ARG A 315 13.62 -0.52 -1.70
CA ARG A 315 13.71 -1.98 -1.74
C ARG A 315 14.78 -2.49 -0.78
N GLY A 316 14.49 -3.58 -0.08
CA GLY A 316 15.43 -4.28 0.79
C GLY A 316 16.26 -5.34 0.04
N PRO A 317 17.36 -5.82 0.65
CA PRO A 317 18.16 -6.91 0.07
C PRO A 317 17.36 -8.20 -0.16
N VAL A 318 16.41 -8.49 0.73
CA VAL A 318 15.50 -9.65 0.64
C VAL A 318 14.72 -9.61 -0.67
N ASP A 319 14.18 -8.44 -1.04
CA ASP A 319 13.32 -8.31 -2.22
C ASP A 319 14.08 -8.55 -3.52
N VAL A 320 15.32 -8.04 -3.61
CA VAL A 320 16.18 -8.20 -4.80
C VAL A 320 16.49 -9.67 -5.07
N VAL A 321 16.84 -10.42 -4.01
CA VAL A 321 17.11 -11.85 -4.11
C VAL A 321 15.82 -12.61 -4.45
N TYR A 322 14.71 -12.25 -3.82
CA TYR A 322 13.42 -12.90 -4.03
C TYR A 322 12.92 -12.75 -5.47
N GLU A 323 12.98 -11.56 -6.06
CA GLU A 323 12.60 -11.35 -7.46
C GLU A 323 13.44 -12.15 -8.45
N THR A 324 14.73 -12.34 -8.16
CA THR A 324 15.60 -13.21 -8.97
C THR A 324 15.09 -14.66 -8.96
N GLY A 325 14.57 -15.11 -7.82
CA GLY A 325 13.94 -16.42 -7.66
C GLY A 325 12.63 -16.55 -8.44
N LEU A 326 11.78 -15.52 -8.38
CA LEU A 326 10.48 -15.49 -9.09
C LEU A 326 10.63 -15.69 -10.59
N ALA A 327 11.59 -15.03 -11.24
CA ALA A 327 11.81 -15.19 -12.67
C ALA A 327 12.11 -16.65 -13.06
N SER A 328 12.94 -17.35 -12.28
CA SER A 328 13.22 -18.78 -12.50
C SER A 328 12.01 -19.66 -12.17
N PHE A 329 11.25 -19.31 -11.14
CA PHE A 329 10.09 -20.05 -10.67
C PHE A 329 8.94 -20.05 -11.69
N HIS A 330 8.55 -18.89 -12.20
CA HIS A 330 7.48 -18.77 -13.20
C HIS A 330 7.84 -19.39 -14.54
N ASN A 331 9.13 -19.41 -14.90
CA ASN A 331 9.64 -20.14 -16.06
C ASN A 331 9.76 -21.66 -15.84
N LYS A 332 9.24 -22.19 -14.71
CA LYS A 332 9.32 -23.59 -14.30
C LYS A 332 10.75 -24.13 -14.21
N SER A 333 11.73 -23.24 -14.13
CA SER A 333 13.15 -23.57 -14.01
C SER A 333 13.50 -23.81 -12.53
N TYR A 334 12.83 -24.79 -11.91
CA TYR A 334 12.88 -25.02 -10.47
C TYR A 334 14.28 -25.31 -9.94
N ALA A 335 15.14 -25.96 -10.71
CA ALA A 335 16.54 -26.19 -10.34
C ALA A 335 17.32 -24.89 -10.09
N ASN A 336 17.02 -23.84 -10.85
CA ASN A 336 17.62 -22.51 -10.70
C ASN A 336 16.94 -21.69 -9.59
N ALA A 337 15.62 -21.86 -9.40
CA ALA A 337 14.86 -21.13 -8.39
C ALA A 337 15.18 -21.57 -6.95
N ILE A 338 15.38 -22.87 -6.71
CA ILE A 338 15.64 -23.45 -5.37
C ILE A 338 16.78 -22.75 -4.61
N PRO A 339 18.02 -22.65 -5.14
CA PRO A 339 19.12 -22.04 -4.38
C PRO A 339 18.91 -20.55 -4.09
N VAL A 340 18.13 -19.86 -4.93
CA VAL A 340 17.78 -18.45 -4.74
C VAL A 340 16.76 -18.28 -3.63
N PHE A 341 15.69 -19.08 -3.60
CA PHE A 341 14.74 -19.04 -2.47
C PHE A 341 15.38 -19.49 -1.16
N GLU A 342 16.31 -20.45 -1.18
CA GLU A 342 17.12 -20.76 0.01
C GLU A 342 17.96 -19.56 0.48
N GLN A 343 18.43 -18.72 -0.45
CA GLN A 343 19.10 -17.46 -0.09
C GLN A 343 18.14 -16.44 0.52
N VAL A 344 16.93 -16.30 -0.02
CA VAL A 344 15.88 -15.48 0.59
C VAL A 344 15.64 -15.91 2.03
N LEU A 345 15.49 -17.20 2.28
CA LEU A 345 15.26 -17.75 3.62
C LEU A 345 16.46 -17.67 4.56
N ARG A 346 17.69 -17.51 4.04
CA ARG A 346 18.85 -17.15 4.87
C ARG A 346 18.82 -15.69 5.33
N LEU A 347 18.30 -14.80 4.49
CA LEU A 347 18.14 -13.37 4.84
C LEU A 347 16.92 -13.15 5.72
N ARG A 348 15.84 -13.88 5.46
CA ARG A 348 14.55 -13.78 6.15
C ARG A 348 13.94 -15.18 6.33
N PRO A 349 14.25 -15.88 7.42
CA PRO A 349 13.77 -17.25 7.65
C PRO A 349 12.23 -17.38 7.66
N ASP A 350 11.52 -16.34 8.07
CA ASP A 350 10.06 -16.27 8.19
C ASP A 350 9.34 -15.82 6.90
N HIS A 351 10.04 -15.75 5.76
CA HIS A 351 9.46 -15.29 4.50
C HIS A 351 8.45 -16.29 3.90
N ALA A 352 7.17 -16.17 4.28
CA ALA A 352 6.10 -17.10 3.94
C ALA A 352 6.03 -17.47 2.45
N VAL A 353 6.02 -16.49 1.54
CA VAL A 353 5.88 -16.76 0.10
C VAL A 353 7.10 -17.49 -0.49
N ALA A 354 8.32 -17.17 -0.05
CA ALA A 354 9.53 -17.85 -0.48
C ALA A 354 9.59 -19.30 0.02
N GLN A 355 9.09 -19.57 1.24
CA GLN A 355 8.94 -20.94 1.73
C GLN A 355 7.98 -21.75 0.86
N ASP A 356 6.84 -21.16 0.49
CA ASP A 356 5.84 -21.77 -0.38
C ASP A 356 6.41 -22.07 -1.78
N HIS A 357 7.03 -21.09 -2.42
CA HIS A 357 7.67 -21.28 -3.72
C HIS A 357 8.81 -22.30 -3.67
N LEU A 358 9.62 -22.32 -2.61
CA LEU A 358 10.66 -23.33 -2.42
C LEU A 358 10.05 -24.75 -2.32
N ARG A 359 8.94 -24.91 -1.59
CA ARG A 359 8.22 -26.19 -1.48
C ARG A 359 7.73 -26.65 -2.85
N VAL A 360 7.08 -25.77 -3.60
CA VAL A 360 6.59 -26.06 -4.97
C VAL A 360 7.75 -26.38 -5.90
N ALA A 361 8.84 -25.61 -5.87
CA ALA A 361 10.01 -25.84 -6.72
C ALA A 361 10.69 -27.19 -6.43
N ARG A 362 10.81 -27.57 -5.16
CA ARG A 362 11.36 -28.88 -4.76
C ARG A 362 10.48 -30.04 -5.23
N ALA A 363 9.15 -29.93 -5.09
CA ALA A 363 8.22 -30.93 -5.60
C ALA A 363 8.31 -31.04 -7.14
N GLY A 364 8.33 -29.90 -7.84
CA GLY A 364 8.42 -29.83 -9.30
C GLY A 364 9.73 -30.39 -9.87
N ARG A 365 10.83 -30.38 -9.10
CA ARG A 365 12.11 -31.00 -9.50
C ARG A 365 12.05 -32.53 -9.57
N THR A 366 11.20 -33.15 -8.75
CA THR A 366 11.06 -34.62 -8.70
C THR A 366 10.09 -35.17 -9.73
N ALA A 367 9.25 -34.32 -10.32
CA ALA A 367 8.38 -34.72 -11.40
C ALA A 367 9.24 -35.06 -12.64
N PRO A 368 9.07 -36.24 -13.27
CA PRO A 368 9.75 -36.56 -14.51
C PRO A 368 9.40 -35.45 -15.49
N SER A 369 10.42 -34.70 -15.91
CA SER A 369 10.24 -33.52 -16.72
C SER A 369 9.69 -33.95 -18.08
N GLY A 370 8.36 -34.03 -18.20
CA GLY A 370 7.66 -34.17 -19.47
C GLY A 370 7.84 -32.94 -20.37
N ALA A 371 8.57 -31.92 -19.87
CA ALA A 371 9.19 -30.91 -20.70
C ALA A 371 10.29 -31.57 -21.53
N THR A 372 9.88 -32.12 -22.68
CA THR A 372 10.72 -32.31 -23.85
C THR A 372 11.52 -31.02 -24.01
N THR A 373 12.76 -31.01 -23.54
CA THR A 373 13.75 -30.05 -24.00
C THR A 373 13.65 -30.14 -25.52
N PRO A 374 13.45 -29.04 -26.28
CA PRO A 374 13.67 -29.09 -27.71
C PRO A 374 15.10 -29.59 -27.84
N GLY A 375 15.22 -30.89 -28.16
CA GLY A 375 16.51 -31.53 -28.28
C GLY A 375 17.27 -30.65 -29.24
N ALA A 376 18.41 -30.13 -28.81
CA ALA A 376 19.38 -29.57 -29.71
C ALA A 376 19.54 -30.65 -30.80
N ALA A 377 18.90 -30.42 -31.94
CA ALA A 377 18.98 -31.33 -33.05
C ALA A 377 20.47 -31.48 -33.29
N PRO A 378 21.02 -32.72 -33.32
CA PRO A 378 22.43 -32.91 -33.57
C PRO A 378 22.75 -32.11 -34.83
N ALA A 379 23.71 -31.19 -34.72
CA ALA A 379 24.13 -30.36 -35.83
C ALA A 379 24.52 -31.30 -36.97
N ARG A 380 23.61 -31.49 -37.92
CA ARG A 380 23.91 -32.12 -39.19
C ARG A 380 24.90 -31.19 -39.86
N SER A 381 26.16 -31.58 -39.84
CA SER A 381 27.20 -31.07 -40.72
C SER A 381 26.75 -31.30 -42.17
N VAL A 382 26.08 -30.29 -42.73
CA VAL A 382 25.76 -30.25 -44.17
C VAL A 382 26.99 -29.69 -44.88
N THR A 383 27.95 -30.55 -45.17
CA THR A 383 28.80 -30.41 -46.34
C THR A 383 27.98 -30.80 -47.56
N GLY A 384 27.47 -29.82 -48.30
CA GLY A 384 26.64 -30.07 -49.48
C GLY A 384 26.43 -28.81 -50.30
N VAL A 385 27.15 -28.74 -51.41
CA VAL A 385 27.19 -27.64 -52.38
C VAL A 385 25.88 -27.57 -53.17
N SER A 386 25.48 -26.33 -53.55
CA SER A 386 24.58 -26.00 -54.67
C SER A 386 23.06 -25.98 -54.42
N SER A 387 22.48 -24.77 -54.32
CA SER A 387 21.56 -24.20 -55.34
C SER A 387 21.04 -22.82 -54.86
N MET A 388 21.79 -21.75 -55.17
CA MET A 388 21.27 -20.38 -55.09
C MET A 388 20.43 -20.09 -56.35
N LEU A 389 19.10 -20.17 -56.24
CA LEU A 389 18.09 -19.55 -57.13
C LEU A 389 16.73 -20.01 -56.56
N PRO A 390 16.03 -19.26 -55.66
CA PRO A 390 15.38 -17.99 -56.02
C PRO A 390 15.11 -17.06 -54.81
N VAL A 391 16.12 -16.36 -54.27
CA VAL A 391 15.90 -15.32 -53.24
C VAL A 391 16.05 -13.90 -53.80
N ALA A 392 16.55 -13.75 -55.02
CA ALA A 392 16.78 -12.44 -55.64
C ALA A 392 15.51 -11.73 -56.14
N ILE A 393 14.37 -12.43 -56.34
CA ILE A 393 13.16 -11.83 -56.92
C ILE A 393 12.29 -11.15 -55.84
N GLY A 394 12.28 -11.65 -54.61
CA GLY A 394 11.46 -11.08 -53.52
C GLY A 394 11.94 -9.71 -53.02
N VAL A 395 13.26 -9.49 -53.00
CA VAL A 395 13.86 -8.24 -52.48
C VAL A 395 13.70 -7.07 -53.45
N VAL A 396 13.68 -7.33 -54.77
CA VAL A 396 13.49 -6.27 -55.78
C VAL A 396 12.05 -5.75 -55.78
N VAL A 397 11.05 -6.62 -55.62
CA VAL A 397 9.63 -6.20 -55.60
C VAL A 397 9.28 -5.40 -54.34
N ALA A 398 9.82 -5.78 -53.18
CA ALA A 398 9.62 -5.02 -51.94
C ALA A 398 10.33 -3.65 -51.98
N GLY A 399 11.53 -3.57 -52.57
CA GLY A 399 12.27 -2.32 -52.73
C GLY A 399 11.55 -1.31 -53.64
N VAL A 400 10.97 -1.76 -54.75
CA VAL A 400 10.23 -0.88 -55.68
C VAL A 400 8.92 -0.37 -55.07
N ALA A 401 8.20 -1.18 -54.29
CA ALA A 401 6.99 -0.74 -53.60
C ALA A 401 7.26 0.38 -52.59
N VAL A 402 8.35 0.28 -51.82
CA VAL A 402 8.75 1.31 -50.86
C VAL A 402 9.25 2.58 -51.57
N ALA A 403 10.01 2.45 -52.67
CA ALA A 403 10.51 3.58 -53.44
C ALA A 403 9.39 4.41 -54.11
N ILE A 404 8.21 3.83 -54.37
CA ILE A 404 7.04 4.54 -54.93
C ILE A 404 6.14 5.11 -53.82
N ALA A 405 5.94 4.39 -52.71
CA ALA A 405 5.03 4.81 -51.65
C ALA A 405 5.52 6.02 -50.84
N VAL A 406 6.84 6.13 -50.61
CA VAL A 406 7.46 7.21 -49.83
C VAL A 406 7.34 8.59 -50.51
N PRO A 407 7.65 8.78 -51.81
CA PRO A 407 7.48 10.08 -52.44
C PRO A 407 6.02 10.51 -52.60
N LEU A 408 5.08 9.56 -52.74
CA LEU A 408 3.64 9.88 -52.85
C LEU A 408 3.05 10.37 -51.51
N THR A 409 3.46 9.79 -50.38
CA THR A 409 3.02 10.22 -49.05
C THR A 409 3.66 11.55 -48.62
N LEU A 410 4.92 11.80 -48.99
CA LEU A 410 5.57 13.09 -48.76
C LEU A 410 5.01 14.22 -49.65
N ARG A 411 4.58 13.93 -50.89
CA ARG A 411 3.87 14.92 -51.73
C ARG A 411 2.49 15.28 -51.18
N ARG A 412 1.79 14.34 -50.52
CA ARG A 412 0.48 14.60 -49.91
C ARG A 412 0.57 15.54 -48.71
N ARG A 413 1.63 15.41 -47.89
CA ARG A 413 1.87 16.32 -46.74
C ARG A 413 2.23 17.74 -47.16
N ARG A 414 2.91 17.94 -48.30
CA ARG A 414 3.27 19.29 -48.77
C ARG A 414 2.10 20.09 -49.35
N ARG A 415 0.98 19.45 -49.74
CA ARG A 415 -0.22 20.16 -50.22
C ARG A 415 -1.20 20.55 -49.10
N ALA A 416 -1.06 19.97 -47.91
CA ALA A 416 -1.91 20.31 -46.76
C ALA A 416 -1.46 21.56 -46.00
N ASN A 417 -0.24 22.05 -46.24
CA ASN A 417 0.32 23.23 -45.55
C ASN A 417 0.33 24.50 -46.44
N ALA A 418 -0.46 24.55 -47.51
CA ALA A 418 -0.46 25.67 -48.46
C ALA A 418 -1.83 26.39 -48.59
N ALA A 419 -2.74 26.18 -47.64
CA ALA A 419 -4.00 26.91 -47.59
C ALA A 419 -4.31 27.30 -46.14
N GLY A 420 -4.23 28.60 -45.85
CA GLY A 420 -4.76 29.17 -44.60
C GLY A 420 -3.86 30.19 -43.89
N ASP A 421 -3.34 31.19 -44.61
CA ASP A 421 -3.05 32.50 -44.00
C ASP A 421 -4.28 33.39 -44.27
N GLU A 422 -5.15 33.52 -43.27
CA GLU A 422 -6.16 34.57 -43.21
C GLU A 422 -5.98 35.30 -41.86
N PRO A 423 -5.74 36.62 -41.86
CA PRO A 423 -5.49 37.36 -40.63
C PRO A 423 -6.80 37.58 -39.85
N PRO A 424 -6.81 37.42 -38.52
CA PRO A 424 -7.97 37.77 -37.70
C PRO A 424 -8.16 39.30 -37.65
N PRO A 425 -9.42 39.78 -37.63
CA PRO A 425 -9.71 41.19 -37.44
C PRO A 425 -9.47 41.63 -35.99
N ASP A 426 -8.95 42.85 -35.86
CA ASP A 426 -8.84 43.60 -34.62
C ASP A 426 -10.15 43.59 -33.81
N ALA A 427 -10.07 43.06 -32.59
CA ALA A 427 -11.08 43.22 -31.55
C ALA A 427 -10.42 43.57 -30.21
N MET A 428 -10.34 44.87 -29.99
CA MET A 428 -10.59 45.58 -28.72
C MET A 428 -10.08 44.95 -27.42
N ALA A 429 -9.11 45.66 -26.85
CA ALA A 429 -8.61 45.53 -25.49
C ALA A 429 -9.73 45.47 -24.44
N GLY A 430 -9.76 44.35 -23.70
CA GLY A 430 -10.39 44.21 -22.39
C GLY A 430 -9.34 43.73 -21.40
N VAL A 431 -8.66 44.68 -20.76
CA VAL A 431 -7.69 44.43 -19.68
C VAL A 431 -8.46 43.96 -18.44
N TYR A 432 -8.44 42.65 -18.16
CA TYR A 432 -8.70 42.13 -16.82
C TYR A 432 -7.37 41.89 -16.12
N VAL A 433 -6.97 42.86 -15.29
CA VAL A 433 -5.94 42.68 -14.26
C VAL A 433 -6.58 41.88 -13.13
N TRP A 434 -6.09 40.65 -12.90
CA TRP A 434 -6.29 39.98 -11.63
C TRP A 434 -5.27 40.52 -10.62
N PRO A 435 -5.70 40.98 -9.43
CA PRO A 435 -4.78 41.49 -8.43
C PRO A 435 -4.01 40.33 -7.78
N SER A 436 -2.69 40.44 -7.79
CA SER A 436 -1.81 39.73 -6.87
C SER A 436 -2.21 40.07 -5.44
N GLN A 437 -2.58 39.06 -4.66
CA GLN A 437 -2.72 39.24 -3.22
C GLN A 437 -1.33 39.47 -2.64
N GLY A 438 -1.10 40.73 -2.28
CA GLY A 438 0.10 41.19 -1.60
C GLY A 438 0.18 40.61 -0.19
N THR A 439 1.39 40.19 0.15
CA THR A 439 1.93 40.04 1.49
C THR A 439 1.63 41.31 2.29
N GLN A 440 0.73 41.23 3.28
CA GLN A 440 0.58 42.32 4.25
C GLN A 440 1.71 42.24 5.26
N ALA A 441 2.64 43.17 5.13
CA ALA A 441 3.53 43.58 6.21
C ALA A 441 2.71 44.28 7.30
N MET A 442 2.86 43.84 8.54
CA MET A 442 2.30 44.51 9.71
C MET A 442 3.14 45.74 10.08
N PRO A 443 2.51 46.87 10.46
CA PRO A 443 3.23 48.06 10.88
C PRO A 443 3.66 47.96 12.35
N ALA A 444 4.83 48.52 12.61
CA ALA A 444 5.34 48.81 13.93
C ALA A 444 4.65 50.03 14.55
N ALA A 445 4.22 49.89 15.80
CA ALA A 445 4.08 50.91 16.82
C ALA A 445 4.42 50.19 18.14
N GLY A 446 5.31 50.64 19.01
CA GLY A 446 5.57 52.00 19.42
C GLY A 446 5.26 52.07 20.92
N GLU A 447 6.32 51.94 21.73
CA GLU A 447 6.49 52.40 23.12
C GLU A 447 5.51 51.97 24.25
N GLY A 448 6.09 51.27 25.22
CA GLY A 448 5.60 51.14 26.59
C GLY A 448 6.73 50.69 27.52
N GLN A 449 7.37 51.66 28.15
CA GLN A 449 8.48 51.52 29.12
C GLN A 449 8.11 50.67 30.34
N GLY A 450 9.04 49.85 30.80
CA GLY A 450 8.95 49.10 32.06
C GLY A 450 10.29 48.50 32.45
N THR A 451 11.04 49.24 33.27
CA THR A 451 12.42 49.03 33.70
C THR A 451 12.64 47.89 34.71
N ALA A 452 13.86 47.35 34.62
CA ALA A 452 14.75 46.91 35.71
C ALA A 452 14.61 45.50 36.32
N GLY A 453 15.72 44.75 36.30
CA GLY A 453 16.06 43.81 37.38
C GLY A 453 16.67 42.47 36.98
N GLN A 454 17.86 42.44 36.38
CA GLN A 454 18.79 41.31 36.56
C GLN A 454 19.82 41.67 37.64
N PRO A 455 20.29 40.68 38.39
CA PRO A 455 21.74 40.50 38.42
C PRO A 455 22.18 39.05 38.18
N ARG A 456 23.27 38.95 37.42
CA ARG A 456 24.11 37.76 37.22
C ARG A 456 24.88 37.41 38.50
N THR A 457 25.00 36.11 38.75
CA THR A 457 26.18 35.41 39.30
C THR A 457 26.06 33.98 38.75
N GLY A 458 27.06 33.25 38.25
CA GLY A 458 28.51 33.29 38.43
C GLY A 458 28.95 31.87 38.83
N VAL A 459 29.97 31.34 38.14
CA VAL A 459 30.84 30.18 38.47
C VAL A 459 30.51 28.81 37.81
N PRO A 460 31.45 28.24 37.02
CA PRO A 460 31.59 26.81 36.73
C PRO A 460 32.69 26.17 37.61
N PRO A 461 32.76 24.83 37.70
CA PRO A 461 34.09 24.24 37.44
C PRO A 461 34.09 22.82 36.80
N THR A 462 35.23 22.53 36.12
CA THR A 462 35.97 21.25 36.03
C THR A 462 35.24 20.00 35.49
N GLY A 463 35.71 19.24 34.52
CA GLY A 463 37.07 18.94 34.07
C GLY A 463 37.19 17.41 33.95
N ALA A 464 37.42 16.88 32.75
CA ALA A 464 37.93 15.52 32.55
C ALA A 464 38.51 15.42 31.12
N GLU A 465 39.84 15.46 31.07
CA GLU A 465 40.66 15.16 29.91
C GLU A 465 40.56 13.68 29.54
N HIS A 466 40.39 13.39 28.25
CA HIS A 466 40.78 12.11 27.66
C HIS A 466 41.72 12.39 26.48
N THR A 467 43.01 12.32 26.78
CA THR A 467 44.11 12.25 25.84
C THR A 467 44.28 10.81 25.38
N GLY A 468 43.83 10.51 24.16
CA GLY A 468 44.11 9.27 23.45
C GLY A 468 45.05 9.53 22.27
N THR A 469 46.28 9.06 22.39
CA THR A 469 47.36 9.13 21.40
C THR A 469 47.09 8.21 20.19
N PRO A 470 47.37 8.62 18.93
CA PRO A 470 47.29 7.71 17.80
C PRO A 470 48.58 6.88 17.65
N HIS A 471 48.44 5.56 17.67
CA HIS A 471 49.51 4.63 17.27
C HIS A 471 49.65 4.59 15.74
N ALA A 472 50.83 4.98 15.27
CA ALA A 472 51.31 4.69 13.93
C ALA A 472 51.75 3.21 13.85
N GLY A 473 51.10 2.44 12.98
CA GLY A 473 51.48 1.09 12.62
C GLY A 473 51.54 0.97 11.10
N ALA A 474 52.75 0.84 10.57
CA ALA A 474 53.03 0.63 9.16
C ALA A 474 52.56 -0.75 8.70
N GLY A 475 51.87 -0.81 7.56
CA GLY A 475 51.50 -2.04 6.87
C GLY A 475 51.14 -1.72 5.41
N HIS A 476 52.09 -1.94 4.51
CA HIS A 476 51.93 -1.74 3.07
C HIS A 476 50.88 -2.69 2.47
N GLY A 477 49.79 -2.12 1.95
CA GLY A 477 48.89 -2.75 0.99
C GLY A 477 48.42 -1.67 0.03
N ALA A 478 48.72 -1.81 -1.26
CA ALA A 478 48.45 -0.81 -2.29
C ALA A 478 46.95 -0.41 -2.30
N VAL A 479 46.68 0.84 -1.96
CA VAL A 479 45.37 1.45 -2.07
C VAL A 479 45.14 1.76 -3.55
N ALA A 480 44.26 0.99 -4.19
CA ALA A 480 43.75 1.31 -5.51
C ALA A 480 42.95 2.62 -5.42
N GLU A 481 43.37 3.64 -6.16
CA GLU A 481 42.67 4.91 -6.31
C GLU A 481 41.19 4.70 -6.67
N GLY A 482 40.34 5.53 -6.08
CA GLY A 482 38.89 5.45 -6.15
C GLY A 482 38.34 5.51 -7.57
N GLY A 483 38.05 4.34 -8.15
CA GLY A 483 37.20 4.25 -9.32
C GLY A 483 35.75 4.59 -8.97
N GLN A 484 35.19 5.62 -9.59
CA GLN A 484 33.80 6.03 -9.46
C GLN A 484 32.87 4.81 -9.68
N ALA A 485 31.89 4.64 -8.79
CA ALA A 485 30.89 3.58 -8.93
C ALA A 485 30.08 3.80 -10.22
N ARG A 486 30.10 2.81 -11.13
CA ARG A 486 29.29 2.81 -12.34
C ARG A 486 27.97 2.11 -12.09
N PHE A 487 26.91 2.57 -12.74
CA PHE A 487 25.56 1.98 -12.67
C PHE A 487 25.07 1.67 -14.08
N CYS A 488 24.25 0.63 -14.24
CA CYS A 488 23.62 0.29 -15.50
C CYS A 488 22.61 1.37 -15.88
N THR A 489 22.75 1.96 -17.06
CA THR A 489 21.85 3.01 -17.57
C THR A 489 20.43 2.52 -17.84
N GLN A 490 20.24 1.20 -18.03
CA GLN A 490 18.91 0.64 -18.30
C GLN A 490 18.17 0.19 -17.03
N CYS A 491 18.85 -0.37 -16.03
CA CYS A 491 18.18 -0.90 -14.83
C CYS A 491 18.68 -0.30 -13.51
N GLY A 492 19.63 0.63 -13.52
CA GLY A 492 20.15 1.30 -12.32
C GLY A 492 21.05 0.46 -11.43
N MET A 493 21.26 -0.83 -11.72
CA MET A 493 22.08 -1.72 -10.88
C MET A 493 23.57 -1.35 -10.92
N ARG A 494 24.23 -1.41 -9.76
CA ARG A 494 25.65 -1.11 -9.61
C ARG A 494 26.50 -2.14 -10.38
N LEU A 495 27.45 -1.65 -11.17
CA LEU A 495 28.35 -2.45 -11.99
C LEU A 495 29.71 -2.58 -11.30
N GLY A 496 30.25 -3.80 -11.24
CA GLY A 496 31.64 -3.99 -10.86
C GLY A 496 32.58 -3.42 -11.93
N GLN A 497 33.79 -2.99 -11.53
CA GLN A 497 34.72 -2.24 -12.39
C GLN A 497 35.12 -2.97 -13.70
N ALA A 498 34.94 -4.29 -13.78
CA ALA A 498 35.32 -5.11 -14.94
C ALA A 498 34.12 -5.59 -15.80
N HIS A 499 32.87 -5.24 -15.46
CA HIS A 499 31.71 -5.75 -16.18
C HIS A 499 31.44 -4.98 -17.47
N ARG A 500 31.47 -5.69 -18.61
CA ARG A 500 31.07 -5.14 -19.93
C ARG A 500 29.56 -5.21 -20.20
N PHE A 501 28.86 -6.02 -19.41
CA PHE A 501 27.42 -6.18 -19.46
C PHE A 501 26.88 -6.12 -18.04
N CYS A 502 25.68 -5.57 -17.88
CA CYS A 502 24.99 -5.65 -16.60
C CYS A 502 24.67 -7.12 -16.29
N GLY A 503 25.20 -7.65 -15.19
CA GLY A 503 24.91 -9.02 -14.76
C GLY A 503 23.43 -9.26 -14.41
N PHE A 504 22.64 -8.19 -14.28
CA PHE A 504 21.21 -8.27 -13.98
C PHE A 504 20.36 -8.29 -15.25
N CYS A 505 20.45 -7.28 -16.12
CA CYS A 505 19.61 -7.17 -17.32
C CYS A 505 20.29 -7.57 -18.63
N GLY A 506 21.58 -7.90 -18.62
CA GLY A 506 22.36 -8.26 -19.81
C GLY A 506 22.70 -7.10 -20.75
N HIS A 507 22.26 -5.87 -20.43
CA HIS A 507 22.53 -4.71 -21.29
C HIS A 507 24.04 -4.37 -21.30
N PRO A 508 24.65 -4.15 -22.49
CA PRO A 508 26.01 -3.64 -22.57
C PRO A 508 26.15 -2.33 -21.80
N VAL A 509 27.28 -2.20 -21.12
CA VAL A 509 27.68 -0.94 -20.49
C VAL A 509 28.39 -0.16 -21.59
N ASP A 510 27.68 0.79 -22.21
CA ASP A 510 28.21 1.57 -23.34
C ASP A 510 29.60 2.17 -23.02
N ARG A 511 30.48 2.18 -24.04
CA ARG A 511 31.88 2.62 -23.92
C ARG A 511 32.03 4.12 -23.79
#